data_AF-A0A1T1BR09-F1
#
_entry.id   AF-A0A1T1BR09-F1
#
_cell.length_a   1.000
_cell.length_b   1.000
_cell.length_c   1.000
_cell.angle_alpha   90.00
_cell.angle_beta   90.00
_cell.angle_gamma   90.00
#
_symmetry.space_group_name_H-M   'P 1'
#
loop_
_entity.id
_entity.type
_entity.pdbx_description
1 polymer ?
#
loop_
_entity_poly.entity_id
_entity_poly.type
_entity_poly.pdbx_seq_one_letter_code
_entity_poly.pdbx_strand_id
1 'polypeptide(L)'
;MFINDVNKGFHVYDYSDPKNPVRLQFIKAPGATDLAIIDDVIYINQAVDLVTIKYNSATKKIDITNRNKNVFPQKKSPNGFSGNPRENEIIIDWKTN
;
A
#
# COMPACT_ATOMS: atom_id res chain seq x y z
N MET A 1 11.14 -2.78 8.79
CA MET A 1 10.40 -1.51 8.99
C MET A 1 9.79 -1.07 7.66
N PHE A 2 8.59 -0.50 7.70
CA PHE A 2 7.92 0.07 6.52
C PHE A 2 7.65 1.56 6.74
N ILE A 3 7.87 2.37 5.71
CA ILE A 3 7.58 3.81 5.72
C ILE A 3 6.64 4.11 4.55
N ASN A 4 5.50 4.72 4.85
CA ASN A 4 4.47 5.05 3.88
C ASN A 4 4.85 6.28 3.04
N ASP A 5 4.70 6.17 1.72
CA ASP A 5 4.60 7.30 0.81
C ASP A 5 3.16 7.32 0.27
N VAL A 6 2.33 8.15 0.89
CA VAL A 6 0.86 8.14 0.74
C VAL A 6 0.45 8.16 -0.73
N ASN A 7 -0.48 7.28 -1.09
CA ASN A 7 -0.99 7.04 -2.45
C ASN A 7 0.04 6.51 -3.46
N LYS A 8 1.32 6.33 -3.09
CA LYS A 8 2.37 5.78 -3.97
C LYS A 8 2.78 4.36 -3.59
N GLY A 9 2.91 4.10 -2.29
CA GLY A 9 3.31 2.80 -1.76
C GLY A 9 4.20 2.90 -0.52
N PHE A 10 5.11 1.96 -0.35
CA PHE A 10 5.85 1.80 0.91
C PHE A 10 7.34 1.54 0.68
N HIS A 11 8.17 2.29 1.38
CA HIS A 11 9.59 1.97 1.50
C HIS A 11 9.80 0.85 2.50
N VAL A 12 10.65 -0.11 2.15
CA VAL A 12 11.01 -1.25 3.00
C VAL A 12 12.46 -1.09 3.45
N TYR A 13 12.66 -1.16 4.76
CA TYR A 13 13.98 -1.09 5.39
C TYR A 13 14.23 -2.31 6.25
N ASP A 14 15.45 -2.84 6.18
CA ASP A 14 16.02 -3.64 7.24
C ASP A 14 16.28 -2.72 8.44
N TYR A 15 15.75 -3.12 9.60
CA TYR A 15 15.82 -2.35 10.84
C TYR A 15 16.39 -3.21 11.99
N SER A 16 17.19 -4.22 11.66
CA SER A 16 17.87 -5.07 12.64
C SER A 16 18.92 -4.31 13.46
N ASP A 17 19.60 -3.33 12.87
CA ASP A 17 20.39 -2.31 13.57
C ASP A 17 19.68 -0.94 13.47
N PRO A 18 19.03 -0.47 14.55
CA PRO A 18 18.35 0.82 14.57
C PRO A 18 19.26 2.04 14.30
N LYS A 19 20.57 1.92 14.53
CA LYS A 19 21.53 3.01 14.28
C LYS A 19 21.91 3.12 12.80
N ASN A 20 21.72 2.05 12.03
CA ASN A 20 22.08 1.99 10.62
C ASN A 20 21.03 1.23 9.80
N PRO A 21 19.82 1.79 9.63
CA PRO A 21 18.78 1.17 8.84
C PRO A 21 19.17 1.07 7.36
N VAL A 22 18.98 -0.10 6.74
CA VAL A 22 19.35 -0.36 5.34
C VAL A 22 18.11 -0.39 4.45
N ARG A 23 18.05 0.49 3.45
CA ARG A 23 16.96 0.50 2.46
C ARG A 23 17.03 -0.75 1.60
N LEU A 24 15.95 -1.53 1.58
CA LEU A 24 15.86 -2.77 0.81
C LEU A 24 15.18 -2.56 -0.55
N GLN A 25 13.97 -2.04 -0.55
CA GLN A 25 13.17 -1.86 -1.77
C GLN A 25 12.02 -0.86 -1.58
N PHE A 26 11.31 -0.58 -2.67
CA PHE A 26 10.05 0.18 -2.65
C PHE A 26 8.93 -0.67 -3.22
N ILE A 27 7.87 -0.86 -2.45
CA ILE A 27 6.63 -1.51 -2.87
C ILE A 27 5.78 -0.46 -3.54
N LYS A 28 5.63 -0.55 -4.86
CA LYS A 28 4.70 0.31 -5.60
C LYS A 28 3.27 -0.18 -5.37
N ALA A 29 2.47 0.60 -4.66
CA ALA A 29 1.06 0.33 -4.40
C ALA A 29 0.25 1.62 -4.62
N PRO A 30 -0.07 1.97 -5.87
CA PRO A 30 -0.79 3.20 -6.18
C PRO A 30 -2.16 3.22 -5.49
N GLY A 31 -2.49 4.35 -4.87
CA GLY A 31 -3.70 4.53 -4.07
C GLY A 31 -3.67 3.88 -2.70
N ALA A 32 -2.55 3.28 -2.30
CA ALA A 32 -2.39 2.77 -0.95
C ALA A 32 -2.33 3.91 0.06
N THR A 33 -3.11 3.78 1.13
CA THR A 33 -3.13 4.78 2.21
C THR A 33 -2.44 4.30 3.46
N ASP A 34 -2.52 3.00 3.75
CA ASP A 34 -1.93 2.42 4.94
C ASP A 34 -1.66 0.93 4.77
N LEU A 35 -0.88 0.37 5.68
CA LEU A 35 -0.69 -1.07 5.84
C LEU A 35 -0.85 -1.50 7.29
N ALA A 36 -1.25 -2.76 7.48
CA ALA A 36 -1.22 -3.44 8.76
C ALA A 36 -0.41 -4.73 8.63
N ILE A 37 0.24 -5.13 9.71
CA ILE A 37 0.99 -6.39 9.77
C ILE A 37 0.39 -7.23 10.87
N ILE A 38 -0.01 -8.45 10.53
CA ILE A 38 -0.48 -9.47 11.47
C ILE A 38 0.37 -10.70 11.23
N ASP A 39 1.11 -11.12 12.25
CA ASP A 39 2.14 -12.16 12.15
C ASP A 39 3.15 -11.86 11.02
N ASP A 40 3.22 -12.73 10.00
CA ASP A 40 4.08 -12.60 8.83
C ASP A 40 3.35 -12.06 7.59
N VAL A 41 2.10 -11.64 7.75
CA VAL A 41 1.22 -11.18 6.67
C VAL A 41 1.08 -9.67 6.71
N ILE A 42 1.27 -9.04 5.55
CA ILE A 42 1.09 -7.61 5.38
C ILE A 42 -0.19 -7.37 4.57
N TYR A 43 -1.08 -6.57 5.13
CA TYR A 43 -2.34 -6.15 4.53
C TYR A 43 -2.21 -4.71 4.08
N ILE A 44 -2.51 -4.43 2.82
CA ILE A 44 -2.43 -3.11 2.22
C ILE A 44 -3.84 -2.67 1.85
N ASN A 45 -4.25 -1.52 2.39
CA ASN A 45 -5.44 -0.81 1.94
C ASN A 45 -5.10 -0.05 0.64
N GLN A 46 -5.26 -0.72 -0.51
CA GLN A 46 -4.88 -0.20 -1.82
C GLN A 46 -6.10 0.27 -2.62
N ALA A 47 -6.40 1.56 -2.55
CA ALA A 47 -7.59 2.15 -3.19
C ALA A 47 -8.88 1.41 -2.79
N VAL A 48 -9.51 0.70 -3.73
CA VAL A 48 -10.75 -0.09 -3.48
C VAL A 48 -10.46 -1.55 -3.09
N ASP A 49 -9.21 -1.98 -3.17
CA ASP A 49 -8.80 -3.37 -2.95
C ASP A 49 -8.13 -3.55 -1.58
N LEU A 50 -8.34 -4.73 -0.98
CA LEU A 50 -7.50 -5.25 0.09
C LEU A 50 -6.47 -6.22 -0.51
N VAL A 51 -5.20 -5.84 -0.47
CA VAL A 51 -4.10 -6.66 -1.01
C VAL A 51 -3.34 -7.29 0.15
N THR A 52 -3.08 -8.59 0.04
CA THR A 52 -2.31 -9.34 1.03
C THR A 52 -0.98 -9.75 0.42
N ILE A 53 0.11 -9.44 1.11
CA ILE A 53 1.47 -9.77 0.68
C ILE A 53 2.24 -10.47 1.79
N LYS A 54 3.26 -11.25 1.42
CA LYS A 54 4.28 -11.78 2.32
C LYS A 54 5.65 -11.31 1.87
N TYR A 55 6.53 -11.04 2.83
CA TYR A 55 7.93 -10.73 2.57
C TYR A 55 8.80 -11.95 2.88
N ASN A 56 9.54 -12.43 1.87
CA ASN A 56 10.49 -13.51 2.04
C ASN A 56 11.86 -12.93 2.38
N SER A 57 12.30 -13.10 3.64
CA SER A 57 13.57 -12.56 4.13
C SER A 57 14.81 -13.16 3.46
N ALA A 58 14.76 -14.44 3.09
CA ALA A 58 15.88 -15.14 2.47
C ALA A 58 16.13 -14.66 1.02
N THR A 59 15.05 -14.43 0.27
CA THR A 59 15.15 -13.98 -1.13
C THR A 59 15.03 -12.46 -1.28
N LYS A 60 14.63 -11.76 -0.20
CA LYS A 60 14.27 -10.34 -0.17
C LYS A 60 13.14 -9.97 -1.14
N LYS A 61 12.29 -10.94 -1.50
CA LYS A 61 11.16 -10.75 -2.42
C LYS A 61 9.85 -10.54 -1.67
N ILE A 62 8.88 -9.97 -2.38
CA ILE A 62 7.51 -9.82 -1.92
C ILE A 62 6.61 -10.61 -2.84
N ASP A 63 5.74 -11.42 -2.23
CA ASP A 63 4.77 -12.24 -2.92
C ASP A 63 3.37 -11.72 -2.60
N ILE A 64 2.57 -11.44 -3.62
CA ILE A 64 1.14 -11.14 -3.45
C ILE A 64 0.43 -12.47 -3.26
N THR A 65 -0.07 -12.71 -2.06
CA THR A 65 -0.75 -13.97 -1.72
C THR A 65 -2.25 -13.91 -1.99
N ASN A 66 -2.85 -12.72 -1.91
CA ASN A 66 -4.26 -12.53 -2.24
C ASN A 66 -4.55 -11.07 -2.66
N ARG A 67 -5.64 -10.88 -3.42
CA ARG A 67 -6.21 -9.57 -3.75
C ARG A 67 -7.74 -9.69 -3.72
N ASN A 68 -8.34 -9.10 -2.70
CA ASN A 68 -9.78 -8.99 -2.60
C ASN A 68 -10.20 -7.66 -3.23
N LYS A 69 -10.88 -7.73 -4.37
CA LYS A 69 -11.26 -6.55 -5.15
C LYS A 69 -12.51 -5.88 -4.58
N ASN A 70 -12.60 -4.56 -4.70
CA ASN A 70 -13.79 -3.77 -4.36
C ASN A 70 -14.29 -3.99 -2.91
N VAL A 71 -13.37 -4.18 -1.96
CA VAL A 71 -13.67 -4.31 -0.53
C VAL A 71 -13.94 -2.95 0.09
N PHE A 72 -13.27 -1.91 -0.40
CA PHE A 72 -13.37 -0.55 0.11
C PHE A 72 -14.13 0.36 -0.88
N PRO A 73 -14.82 1.40 -0.38
CA PRO A 73 -15.44 2.39 -1.25
C PRO A 73 -14.39 3.23 -2.00
N GLN A 74 -14.83 3.87 -3.09
CA GLN A 74 -14.00 4.82 -3.83
C GLN A 74 -13.50 5.96 -2.92
N LYS A 75 -12.24 6.36 -3.13
CA LYS A 75 -11.58 7.41 -2.34
C LYS A 75 -12.27 8.76 -2.55
N LYS A 76 -12.73 9.39 -1.46
CA LYS A 76 -13.17 10.79 -1.48
C LYS A 76 -11.98 11.74 -1.45
N SER A 77 -12.16 12.93 -1.99
CA SER A 77 -11.17 14.01 -1.88
C SER A 77 -11.04 14.49 -0.43
N PRO A 78 -9.97 15.25 -0.10
CA PRO A 78 -9.80 15.84 1.23
C PRO A 78 -10.97 16.75 1.67
N ASN A 79 -11.68 17.37 0.72
CA ASN A 79 -12.87 18.20 0.99
C ASN A 79 -14.20 17.43 0.87
N GLY A 80 -14.17 16.10 0.78
CA GLY A 80 -15.36 15.24 0.82
C GLY A 80 -16.08 15.03 -0.52
N PHE A 81 -15.55 15.58 -1.62
CA PHE A 81 -16.06 15.34 -2.97
C PHE A 81 -15.83 13.87 -3.39
N SER A 82 -16.82 13.31 -4.10
CA SER A 82 -16.75 11.97 -4.67
C SER A 82 -16.58 12.10 -6.18
N GLY A 83 -15.60 11.40 -6.75
CA GLY A 83 -15.47 11.32 -8.20
C GLY A 83 -16.47 10.35 -8.80
N ASN A 84 -16.64 10.42 -10.12
CA ASN A 84 -17.50 9.53 -10.91
C ASN A 84 -16.64 8.69 -11.87
N PRO A 85 -15.83 7.74 -11.37
CA PRO A 85 -15.03 6.88 -12.23
C PRO A 85 -15.93 5.96 -13.05
N ARG A 86 -15.50 5.59 -14.25
CA ARG A 86 -16.16 4.54 -15.05
C ARG A 86 -16.03 3.17 -14.36
N GLU A 87 -16.78 2.18 -14.84
CA GLU A 87 -16.83 0.82 -14.25
C GLU A 87 -15.46 0.18 -14.00
N ASN A 88 -14.46 0.46 -14.85
CA ASN A 88 -13.10 -0.09 -14.75
C ASN A 88 -12.06 0.93 -14.29
N GLU A 89 -12.49 2.04 -13.70
CA GLU A 89 -11.61 3.10 -13.19
C GLU A 89 -11.64 3.14 -11.66
N ILE A 90 -10.48 3.44 -11.08
CA ILE A 90 -10.32 3.60 -9.64
C ILE A 90 -9.64 4.93 -9.34
N ILE A 91 -10.11 5.61 -8.30
CA ILE A 91 -9.49 6.85 -7.84
C ILE A 91 -8.35 6.50 -6.90
N ILE A 92 -7.12 6.78 -7.32
CA ILE A 92 -5.91 6.48 -6.52
C ILE A 92 -5.35 7.71 -5.79
N ASP A 93 -5.64 8.92 -6.23
CA ASP A 93 -5.08 10.14 -5.65
C ASP A 93 -5.97 11.36 -5.95
N TRP A 94 -5.87 12.38 -5.09
CA TRP A 94 -6.50 13.69 -5.28
C TRP A 94 -5.43 14.76 -5.12
N LYS A 95 -5.29 15.64 -6.11
CA LYS A 95 -4.36 16.77 -6.05
C LYS A 95 -5.15 18.05 -5.93
N THR A 96 -4.81 18.86 -4.94
CA THR A 96 -5.24 20.25 -4.87
C THR A 96 -4.38 21.04 -5.85
N ASN A 97 -5.03 21.80 -6.73
CA ASN A 97 -4.36 22.82 -7.54
C ASN A 97 -4.00 24.04 -6.68
#